data_AF-A0A0C2GKW2-F1
#
_entry.id   AF-A0A0C2GKW2-F1
#
_cell.length_a   1.000
_cell.length_b   1.000
_cell.length_c   1.000
_cell.angle_alpha   90.00
_cell.angle_beta   90.00
_cell.angle_gamma   90.00
#
_symmetry.space_group_name_H-M   'P 1'
#
loop_
_entity.id
_entity.type
_entity.pdbx_description
1 polymer ?
#
loop_
_entity_poly.entity_id
_entity_poly.type
_entity_poly.pdbx_seq_one_letter_code
_entity_poly.pdbx_strand_id
1 'polypeptide(L)'
;MSECVQAVGTSFVEHHLTIEQLKDLYPDSYIHHEFPERSDGLHTEEARKRLRDGGGNVLPPPKEEGLFHVFIRQFHFKFWLLLTGKRAILPIIQKRRVCLIQAVDFLFC
;
A
#
# COMPACT_ATOMS: atom_id res chain seq x y z
N MET A 1 -4.29 -5.54 -1.65
CA MET A 1 -3.62 -5.20 -2.92
C MET A 1 -2.16 -5.63 -2.83
N SER A 2 -1.87 -6.93 -3.02
CA SER A 2 -0.49 -7.44 -2.87
C SER A 2 -0.18 -8.70 -3.67
N GLU A 3 -0.96 -9.02 -4.72
CA GLU A 3 -0.69 -10.20 -5.56
C GLU A 3 -0.10 -9.82 -6.94
N CYS A 4 -0.43 -8.64 -7.47
CA CYS A 4 0.02 -8.20 -8.80
C CYS A 4 1.52 -7.88 -8.86
N VAL A 5 2.13 -7.47 -7.75
CA VAL A 5 3.51 -6.94 -7.72
C VAL A 5 4.56 -8.05 -7.57
N GLN A 6 4.20 -9.18 -6.95
CA GLN A 6 5.15 -10.29 -6.73
C GLN A 6 5.35 -11.18 -7.96
N ALA A 7 4.36 -11.26 -8.86
CA ALA A 7 4.44 -12.11 -10.05
C ALA A 7 5.38 -11.56 -11.15
N VAL A 8 5.69 -10.27 -11.12
CA VAL A 8 6.48 -9.60 -12.16
C VAL A 8 7.98 -9.76 -11.92
N GLY A 9 8.42 -9.88 -10.66
CA GLY A 9 9.85 -9.99 -10.33
C GLY A 9 10.48 -11.37 -10.54
N THR A 10 9.67 -12.42 -10.69
CA THR A 10 10.15 -13.81 -10.79
C THR A 10 10.10 -14.36 -12.22
N SER A 11 9.60 -13.61 -13.20
CA SER A 11 9.41 -14.08 -14.58
C SER A 11 10.34 -13.47 -15.64
N PHE A 12 11.21 -12.50 -15.30
CA PHE A 12 12.13 -11.91 -16.28
C PHE A 12 13.37 -12.79 -16.51
N VAL A 13 13.31 -13.63 -17.55
CA VAL A 13 14.41 -14.51 -17.99
C VAL A 13 15.05 -14.01 -19.28
N GLU A 14 14.55 -12.91 -19.85
CA GLU A 14 14.91 -12.42 -21.19
C GLU A 14 16.40 -12.04 -21.28
N HIS A 15 17.01 -11.64 -20.18
CA HIS A 15 18.43 -11.31 -20.11
C HIS A 15 19.36 -12.53 -20.17
N HIS A 16 18.84 -13.75 -19.98
CA HIS A 16 19.59 -15.00 -20.15
C HIS A 16 19.42 -15.61 -21.55
N LEU A 17 18.55 -15.05 -22.38
CA LEU A 17 18.25 -15.58 -23.71
C LEU A 17 19.19 -15.02 -24.78
N THR A 18 19.44 -15.82 -25.81
CA THR A 18 20.14 -15.32 -27.01
C THR A 18 19.19 -14.48 -27.88
N ILE A 19 19.74 -13.62 -28.74
CA ILE A 19 18.95 -12.75 -29.62
C ILE A 19 18.06 -13.58 -30.58
N GLU A 20 18.52 -14.76 -30.99
CA GLU A 20 17.75 -15.70 -31.80
C GLU A 20 16.51 -16.22 -31.05
N GLN A 21 16.68 -16.63 -29.80
CA GLN A 21 15.56 -17.09 -28.96
C GLN A 21 14.59 -15.95 -28.65
N LEU A 22 15.10 -14.73 -28.47
CA LEU A 22 14.26 -13.55 -28.24
C LEU A 22 13.41 -13.20 -29.47
N LYS A 23 13.97 -13.38 -30.67
CA LYS A 23 13.23 -13.23 -31.93
C LYS A 23 12.09 -14.25 -32.04
N ASP A 24 12.33 -15.50 -31.63
CA ASP A 24 11.30 -16.54 -31.67
C ASP A 24 10.17 -16.29 -30.65
N LEU A 25 10.50 -15.71 -29.49
CA LEU A 25 9.51 -15.33 -28.48
C LEU A 25 8.68 -14.10 -28.85
N TYR A 26 9.28 -13.15 -29.56
CA TYR A 26 8.63 -11.90 -29.95
C TYR A 26 8.70 -11.67 -31.48
N PRO A 27 8.00 -12.50 -32.27
CA PRO A 27 8.07 -12.46 -33.73
C PRO A 27 7.61 -11.11 -34.30
N ASP A 28 6.64 -10.47 -33.66
CA ASP A 28 6.09 -9.18 -34.12
C ASP A 28 7.03 -7.99 -33.92
N SER A 29 8.16 -8.19 -33.21
CA SER A 29 9.13 -7.11 -32.93
C SER A 29 10.25 -7.04 -33.98
N TYR A 30 10.20 -7.89 -35.02
CA TYR A 30 11.09 -7.90 -36.18
C TYR A 30 12.58 -7.72 -35.82
N ILE A 31 13.05 -8.50 -34.84
CA ILE A 31 14.41 -8.42 -34.31
C ILE A 31 15.40 -8.99 -35.33
N HIS A 32 16.39 -8.18 -35.74
CA HIS A 32 17.50 -8.64 -36.57
C HIS A 32 18.61 -9.26 -35.69
N HIS A 33 18.82 -10.57 -35.85
CA HIS A 33 19.81 -11.34 -35.09
C HIS A 33 21.26 -10.96 -35.40
N GLU A 34 21.60 -10.62 -36.65
CA GLU A 34 22.96 -10.22 -37.05
C GLU A 34 23.31 -8.78 -36.63
N PHE A 35 22.33 -7.87 -36.68
CA PHE A 35 22.50 -6.45 -36.37
C PHE A 35 21.30 -5.93 -35.57
N PRO A 36 21.29 -6.09 -34.23
CA PRO A 36 20.16 -5.68 -33.39
C PRO A 36 19.88 -4.17 -33.47
N GLU A 37 20.88 -3.33 -33.76
CA GLU A 37 20.72 -1.88 -33.92
C GLU A 37 19.83 -1.46 -35.09
N ARG A 38 19.62 -2.35 -36.07
CA ARG A 38 18.82 -2.06 -37.28
C ARG A 38 17.41 -2.63 -37.22
N SER A 39 16.98 -3.23 -36.09
CA SER A 39 15.66 -3.85 -35.97
C SER A 39 14.55 -2.86 -36.31
N ASP A 40 13.60 -3.28 -37.15
CA ASP A 40 12.47 -2.46 -37.61
C ASP A 40 11.47 -2.17 -36.48
N GLY A 41 11.43 -3.05 -35.47
CA GLY A 41 10.61 -2.88 -34.28
C GLY A 41 9.14 -3.27 -34.49
N LEU A 42 8.28 -2.85 -33.56
CA LEU A 42 6.88 -3.25 -33.53
C LEU A 42 6.01 -2.39 -34.45
N HIS A 43 5.17 -3.03 -35.27
CA HIS A 43 4.21 -2.33 -36.13
C HIS A 43 3.14 -1.57 -35.30
N THR A 44 2.64 -0.44 -35.83
CA THR A 44 1.72 0.46 -35.11
C THR A 44 0.43 -0.22 -34.66
N GLU A 45 -0.10 -1.15 -35.44
CA GLU A 45 -1.33 -1.91 -35.11
C GLU A 45 -1.13 -2.84 -33.92
N GLU A 46 -0.02 -3.58 -33.88
CA GLU A 46 0.30 -4.47 -32.77
C GLU A 46 0.69 -3.67 -31.52
N ALA A 47 1.40 -2.56 -31.69
CA ALA A 47 1.69 -1.63 -30.60
C ALA A 47 0.40 -1.10 -29.95
N ARG A 48 -0.61 -0.76 -30.77
CA ARG A 48 -1.92 -0.31 -30.28
C ARG A 48 -2.67 -1.43 -29.55
N LYS A 49 -2.57 -2.67 -30.04
CA LYS A 49 -3.15 -3.84 -29.38
C LYS A 49 -2.51 -4.06 -28.01
N ARG A 50 -1.18 -4.07 -27.92
CA ARG A 50 -0.46 -4.20 -26.65
C ARG A 50 -0.71 -3.05 -25.69
N LEU A 51 -0.90 -1.83 -26.20
CA LEU A 51 -1.28 -0.68 -25.35
C LEU A 51 -2.69 -0.85 -24.75
N ARG A 52 -3.63 -1.43 -25.51
CA ARG A 52 -4.97 -1.75 -24.99
C ARG A 52 -4.93 -2.90 -23.98
N ASP A 53 -4.12 -3.92 -24.24
CA ASP A 53 -4.07 -5.15 -23.43
C ASP A 53 -3.24 -4.98 -22.15
N GLY A 54 -2.09 -4.29 -22.24
CA GLY A 54 -1.14 -4.09 -21.13
C GLY A 54 -1.22 -2.73 -20.44
N GLY A 55 -1.98 -1.78 -21.00
CA GLY A 55 -2.04 -0.41 -20.49
C GLY A 55 -0.76 0.40 -20.77
N GLY A 56 -0.72 1.62 -20.24
CA GLY A 56 0.44 2.50 -20.41
C GLY A 56 1.59 2.07 -19.50
N ASN A 57 2.83 2.16 -20.00
CA ASN A 57 4.05 2.00 -19.20
C ASN A 57 4.29 3.24 -18.32
N VAL A 58 3.36 3.51 -17.41
CA VAL A 58 3.40 4.62 -16.47
C VAL A 58 3.29 4.03 -15.08
N LEU A 59 4.29 4.29 -14.25
CA LEU A 59 4.22 3.97 -12.82
C LEU A 59 3.13 4.86 -12.21
N PRO A 60 2.06 4.29 -11.65
CA PRO A 60 1.04 5.11 -11.01
C PRO A 60 1.69 5.90 -9.87
N PRO A 61 1.36 7.19 -9.71
CA PRO A 61 1.89 7.96 -8.61
C PRO A 61 1.52 7.28 -7.28
N PRO A 62 2.39 7.37 -6.25
CA PRO A 62 2.09 6.80 -4.96
C PRO A 62 0.77 7.36 -4.46
N LYS A 63 -0.07 6.50 -3.88
CA LYS A 63 -1.39 6.88 -3.41
C LYS A 63 -1.26 7.99 -2.36
N GLU A 64 -1.72 9.19 -2.69
CA GLU A 64 -1.79 10.28 -1.73
C GLU A 64 -2.84 9.91 -0.67
N GLU A 65 -2.39 9.55 0.53
CA GLU A 65 -3.28 9.43 1.67
C GLU A 65 -3.68 10.83 2.11
N GLY A 66 -4.98 11.11 2.17
CA GLY A 66 -5.46 12.39 2.69
C GLY A 66 -4.95 12.61 4.12
N LEU A 67 -4.54 13.84 4.44
CA LEU A 67 -3.97 14.19 5.74
C LEU A 67 -4.83 13.72 6.92
N PHE A 68 -6.16 13.77 6.76
CA PHE A 68 -7.13 13.28 7.75
C PHE A 68 -7.06 11.76 7.97
N HIS A 69 -6.81 10.97 6.93
CA HIS A 69 -6.67 9.52 7.05
C HIS A 69 -5.46 9.16 7.91
N VAL A 70 -4.32 9.81 7.62
CA VAL A 70 -3.07 9.65 8.37
C VAL A 70 -3.27 10.12 9.82
N PHE A 71 -3.94 11.25 10.02
CA PHE A 71 -4.24 11.80 11.35
C PHE A 71 -5.08 10.83 12.20
N ILE A 72 -6.21 10.34 11.66
CA ILE A 72 -7.07 9.41 12.41
C ILE A 72 -6.31 8.14 12.73
N ARG A 73 -5.57 7.57 11.79
CA ARG A 73 -4.75 6.37 12.02
C ARG A 73 -3.72 6.58 13.14
N GLN A 74 -3.09 7.75 13.21
CA GLN A 74 -2.04 8.03 14.20
C GLN A 74 -2.59 8.30 15.60
N PHE A 75 -3.72 9.01 15.69
CA PHE A 75 -4.21 9.56 16.93
C PHE A 75 -5.39 8.78 17.53
N HIS A 76 -6.11 7.96 16.75
CA HIS A 76 -7.28 7.22 17.25
C HIS A 76 -6.95 6.35 18.46
N PHE A 77 -5.84 5.59 18.43
CA PHE A 77 -5.48 4.72 19.54
C PHE A 77 -5.08 5.49 20.80
N LYS A 78 -4.34 6.60 20.66
CA LYS A 78 -3.93 7.45 21.79
C LYS A 78 -5.12 8.20 22.39
N PHE A 79 -6.02 8.74 21.57
CA PHE A 79 -7.26 9.36 22.04
C PHE A 79 -8.17 8.35 22.74
N TRP A 80 -8.30 7.15 22.19
CA TRP A 80 -9.11 6.09 22.81
C TRP A 80 -8.56 5.67 24.18
N LEU A 81 -7.24 5.51 24.30
CA LEU A 81 -6.58 5.22 25.57
C LEU A 81 -6.71 6.37 26.59
N LEU A 82 -6.63 7.62 26.11
CA LEU A 82 -6.75 8.81 26.96
C LEU A 82 -8.18 9.01 27.48
N LEU A 83 -9.19 8.72 26.65
CA LEU A 83 -10.61 8.81 27.00
C LEU A 83 -11.03 7.68 27.94
N THR A 84 -10.61 6.44 27.67
CA THR A 84 -10.88 5.29 28.57
C THR A 84 -10.11 5.42 29.88
N GLY A 85 -8.86 5.88 29.85
CA GLY A 85 -8.04 6.12 31.04
C GLY A 85 -8.63 7.16 31.99
N LYS A 86 -9.07 8.33 31.49
CA LYS A 86 -9.76 9.33 32.33
C LYS A 86 -11.08 8.81 32.88
N ARG A 87 -11.86 8.08 32.08
CA ARG A 87 -13.18 7.58 32.48
C ARG A 87 -13.11 6.39 33.44
N ALA A 88 -12.03 5.62 33.44
CA ALA A 88 -11.81 4.53 34.39
C ALA A 88 -11.26 5.03 35.74
N ILE A 89 -10.32 5.98 35.73
CA ILE A 89 -9.61 6.42 36.94
C ILE A 89 -10.43 7.45 37.74
N LEU A 90 -11.10 8.39 37.06
CA LEU A 90 -11.81 9.48 37.73
C LEU A 90 -13.02 9.04 38.60
N PRO A 91 -13.90 8.11 38.20
CA PRO A 91 -15.02 7.69 39.04
C PRO A 91 -14.59 6.81 40.23
N ILE A 92 -13.45 6.11 40.14
CA ILE A 92 -12.91 5.31 41.26
C ILE A 92 -12.39 6.23 42.38
N ILE A 93 -11.73 7.34 42.02
CA ILE A 93 -11.22 8.32 42.98
C ILE A 93 -12.37 9.18 43.55
N GLN A 94 -13.35 9.56 42.73
CA GLN A 94 -14.54 10.29 43.19
C GLN A 94 -15.41 9.45 44.15
N LYS A 95 -15.67 8.15 43.86
CA LYS A 95 -16.42 7.27 44.77
C LYS A 95 -15.74 7.11 46.13
N ARG A 96 -14.41 7.00 46.17
CA ARG A 96 -13.67 6.91 47.44
C ARG A 96 -13.76 8.20 48.27
N ARG A 97 -13.80 9.38 47.65
CA ARG A 97 -13.95 10.66 48.38
C ARG A 97 -15.35 10.88 48.92
N VAL A 98 -16.40 10.56 48.15
CA VAL A 98 -17.81 10.70 48.60
C VAL A 98 -18.13 9.74 49.76
N CYS A 99 -17.64 8.49 49.71
CA CYS A 99 -17.80 7.55 50.84
C CYS A 99 -17.04 7.98 52.09
N LEU A 100 -15.84 8.59 51.96
CA LEU A 100 -15.08 9.06 53.13
C LEU A 100 -15.80 10.24 53.82
N ILE A 101 -16.38 11.16 53.05
CA ILE A 101 -17.11 12.31 53.61
C ILE A 101 -18.37 11.83 54.36
N GLN A 102 -19.18 10.94 53.77
CA GLN A 102 -20.34 10.39 54.47
C GLN A 102 -19.99 9.56 55.72
N ALA A 103 -18.81 8.90 55.75
CA ALA A 103 -18.37 8.15 56.93
C ALA A 103 -17.88 9.05 58.07
N VAL A 104 -17.33 10.23 57.77
CA VAL A 104 -16.92 11.22 58.79
C VAL A 104 -18.14 11.98 59.32
N ASP A 105 -19.12 12.28 58.47
CA ASP A 105 -20.39 12.90 58.89
C ASP A 105 -21.22 11.97 59.80
N PHE A 106 -21.11 10.63 59.65
CA PHE A 106 -21.79 9.65 60.51
C PHE A 106 -21.08 9.39 61.85
N LEU A 107 -19.79 9.76 61.97
CA LEU A 107 -19.00 9.60 63.21
C LEU A 107 -19.07 10.84 64.12
N PHE A 108 -19.63 11.95 63.62
CA PHE A 108 -19.78 13.23 64.31
C PHE A 108 -21.23 13.58 64.66
N CYS A 109 -22.14 12.61 64.59
CA CYS A 109 -23.53 12.73 65.03
C CYS A 109 -23.86 11.75 66.16
#